data_AF-Q12144-F1
#
_entry.id   AF-Q12144-F1
#
_cell.length_a   1.000
_cell.length_b   1.000
_cell.length_c   1.000
_cell.angle_alpha   90.00
_cell.angle_beta   90.00
_cell.angle_gamma   90.00
#
_symmetry.space_group_name_H-M   'P 1'
#
loop_
_entity.id
_entity.type
_entity.pdbx_description
1 polymer ?
#
loop_
_entity_poly.entity_id
_entity_poly.type
_entity_poly.pdbx_seq_one_letter_code
_entity_poly.pdbx_strand_id
1 'polypeptide(L)'
;MTVPRNRPMAPFGTIIKSRIKQPQFYWFIGHFLTIFNFIQFHLSITSKQNQLSCYRRSLFYISVTYAIVLYQFFKSDQLKFNFTLLRQEMKKLDNLQYFAMLFILFLLSQFNIIISGSLYSPVIFSIFHFLNYFKENLLPFLPLIPLNLKNLLNSKITVFIQNYNGFFLQMAQVFEIICGLRVGLFLVPFNFFLLLVRRANVSFEVVGTMLAGLTYVWFFKLRYLQSESMRQIFKQYVLRLDAYVSRTLPPYCSRLWNGYKNFVMTVFWKIPV
;
A
#
# COMPACT_ATOMS: atom_id res chain seq x y z
N MET A 1 6.15 -55.19 6.25
CA MET A 1 5.44 -53.90 6.39
C MET A 1 6.41 -52.88 6.98
N THR A 2 6.92 -51.95 6.18
CA THR A 2 7.90 -50.96 6.61
C THR A 2 7.20 -49.76 7.25
N VAL A 3 7.34 -49.60 8.57
CA VAL A 3 6.92 -48.39 9.29
C VAL A 3 7.70 -47.19 8.73
N PRO A 4 7.05 -46.11 8.26
CA PRO A 4 7.77 -44.93 7.86
C PRO A 4 8.50 -44.36 9.09
N ARG A 5 9.83 -44.36 9.07
CA ARG A 5 10.64 -43.67 10.09
C ARG A 5 10.25 -42.20 10.07
N ASN A 6 9.59 -41.73 11.13
CA ASN A 6 9.41 -40.30 11.38
C ASN A 6 10.78 -39.64 11.36
N ARG A 7 11.07 -38.85 10.31
CA ARG A 7 12.29 -38.06 10.25
C ARG A 7 12.29 -37.14 11.47
N PRO A 8 13.35 -37.13 12.31
CA PRO A 8 13.41 -36.22 13.44
C PRO A 8 13.29 -34.79 12.91
N MET A 9 12.29 -34.05 13.39
CA MET A 9 12.16 -32.63 13.06
C MET A 9 13.37 -31.89 13.63
N ALA A 10 14.02 -31.07 12.81
CA ALA A 10 15.16 -30.29 13.26
C ALA A 10 14.76 -29.42 14.48
N PRO A 11 15.65 -29.25 15.48
CA PRO A 11 15.37 -28.38 16.62
C PRO A 11 14.93 -26.99 16.16
N PHE A 12 13.97 -26.39 16.86
CA PHE A 12 13.44 -25.05 16.55
C PHE A 12 14.56 -24.02 16.35
N GLY A 13 15.61 -24.07 17.17
CA GLY A 13 16.78 -23.20 17.05
C GLY A 13 17.50 -23.34 15.71
N THR A 14 17.64 -24.56 15.17
CA THR A 14 18.25 -24.81 13.85
C THR A 14 17.37 -24.23 12.73
N ILE A 15 16.05 -24.37 12.87
CA ILE A 15 15.08 -23.86 11.89
C ILE A 15 15.09 -22.33 11.89
N ILE A 16 15.01 -21.70 13.06
CA ILE A 16 15.12 -20.24 13.18
C ILE A 16 16.44 -19.73 12.64
N LYS A 17 17.58 -20.36 13.00
CA LYS A 17 18.89 -20.00 12.45
C LYS A 17 18.92 -20.08 10.92
N SER A 18 18.22 -21.05 10.33
CA SER A 18 18.08 -21.13 8.87
C SER A 18 17.22 -20.00 8.30
N ARG A 19 16.14 -19.61 8.98
CA ARG A 19 15.20 -18.57 8.54
C ARG A 19 15.77 -17.16 8.65
N ILE A 20 16.51 -16.85 9.73
CA ILE A 20 17.15 -15.53 9.92
C ILE A 20 18.14 -15.21 8.79
N LYS A 21 18.71 -16.23 8.13
CA LYS A 21 19.61 -16.03 6.97
C LYS A 21 18.86 -15.71 5.68
N GLN A 22 17.54 -15.86 5.64
CA GLN A 22 16.72 -15.65 4.45
C GLN A 22 16.16 -14.22 4.43
N PRO A 23 16.25 -13.49 3.30
CA PRO A 23 15.63 -12.16 3.15
C PRO A 23 14.14 -12.15 3.47
N GLN A 24 13.44 -13.27 3.21
CA GLN A 24 12.02 -13.44 3.48
C GLN A 24 11.67 -13.28 4.97
N PHE A 25 12.59 -13.61 5.88
CA PHE A 25 12.36 -13.41 7.31
C PHE A 25 12.34 -11.93 7.70
N TYR A 26 13.24 -11.12 7.13
CA TYR A 26 13.24 -9.67 7.33
C TYR A 26 12.04 -9.00 6.66
N TRP A 27 11.63 -9.50 5.49
CA TRP A 27 10.39 -9.09 4.83
C TRP A 27 9.16 -9.34 5.72
N PHE A 28 9.09 -10.50 6.37
CA PHE A 28 8.04 -10.82 7.34
C PHE A 28 8.05 -9.87 8.55
N ILE A 29 9.22 -9.64 9.15
CA ILE A 29 9.37 -8.70 10.28
C ILE A 29 8.95 -7.29 9.86
N GLY A 30 9.33 -6.83 8.66
CA GLY A 30 8.94 -5.52 8.16
C GLY A 30 7.42 -5.36 8.04
N HIS A 31 6.70 -6.37 7.56
CA HIS A 31 5.22 -6.34 7.55
C HIS A 31 4.62 -6.32 8.95
N PHE A 32 5.14 -7.14 9.87
CA PHE A 32 4.72 -7.12 11.28
C PHE A 32 4.91 -5.73 11.92
N LEU A 33 6.10 -5.15 11.77
CA LEU A 33 6.42 -3.82 12.32
C LEU A 33 5.60 -2.71 11.66
N THR A 34 5.27 -2.85 10.38
CA THR A 34 4.36 -1.92 9.67
C THR A 34 2.96 -1.95 10.30
N ILE A 35 2.38 -3.14 10.50
CA ILE A 35 1.07 -3.33 11.14
C ILE A 35 1.09 -2.78 12.57
N PHE A 36 2.11 -3.15 13.35
CA PHE A 36 2.26 -2.70 14.73
C PHE A 36 2.29 -1.17 14.83
N ASN A 37 3.15 -0.51 14.05
CA ASN A 37 3.23 0.96 14.05
C ASN A 37 1.97 1.61 13.49
N PHE A 38 1.27 0.97 12.55
CA PHE A 38 -0.01 1.49 12.02
C PHE A 38 -1.14 1.44 13.06
N ILE A 39 -1.18 0.39 13.89
CA ILE A 39 -2.11 0.32 15.03
C ILE A 39 -1.74 1.41 16.05
N GLN A 40 -0.45 1.53 16.41
CA GLN A 40 0.03 2.56 17.33
C GLN A 40 -0.26 3.98 16.82
N PHE A 41 -0.18 4.22 15.51
CA PHE A 41 -0.57 5.49 14.89
C PHE A 41 -2.01 5.87 15.23
N HIS A 42 -2.95 4.93 15.11
CA HIS A 42 -4.37 5.19 15.40
C HIS A 42 -4.67 5.26 16.91
N LEU A 43 -3.90 4.54 17.74
CA LEU A 43 -4.01 4.62 19.21
C LEU A 43 -3.41 5.92 19.78
N SER A 44 -2.51 6.57 19.05
CA SER A 44 -1.81 7.80 19.48
C SER A 44 -2.66 9.06 19.35
N ILE A 45 -3.92 9.03 19.77
CA ILE A 45 -4.92 10.10 19.52
C ILE A 45 -4.48 11.44 20.14
N THR A 46 -3.76 11.41 21.26
CA THR A 46 -3.38 12.60 22.03
C THR A 46 -2.01 13.21 21.66
N SER A 47 -1.17 12.49 20.90
CA SER A 47 0.20 12.94 20.61
C SER A 47 0.48 12.97 19.11
N LYS A 48 0.42 14.17 18.54
CA LYS A 48 0.81 14.42 17.13
C LYS A 48 2.23 13.91 16.84
N GLN A 49 3.16 14.10 17.78
CA GLN A 49 4.54 13.64 17.62
C GLN A 49 4.62 12.11 17.58
N ASN A 50 3.83 11.41 18.40
CA ASN A 50 3.81 9.94 18.37
C ASN A 50 3.15 9.41 17.09
N GLN A 51 2.05 10.03 16.63
CA GLN A 51 1.44 9.71 15.33
C GLN A 51 2.46 9.88 14.21
N LEU A 52 3.18 11.00 14.16
CA LEU A 52 4.19 11.24 13.14
C LEU A 52 5.35 10.24 13.20
N SER A 53 5.80 9.88 14.42
CA SER A 53 6.83 8.84 14.60
C SER A 53 6.35 7.47 14.09
N CYS A 54 5.13 7.07 14.45
CA CYS A 54 4.53 5.82 13.99
C CYS A 54 4.35 5.80 12.47
N TYR A 55 3.91 6.91 11.86
CA TYR A 55 3.77 7.06 10.41
C TYR A 55 5.11 6.89 9.69
N ARG A 56 6.16 7.57 10.16
CA ARG A 56 7.54 7.45 9.63
C ARG A 56 8.06 6.02 9.72
N ARG A 57 7.87 5.38 10.86
CA ARG A 57 8.29 3.98 11.09
C ARG A 57 7.53 3.03 10.18
N SER A 58 6.22 3.18 10.05
CA SER A 58 5.42 2.38 9.10
C SER A 58 5.92 2.53 7.67
N LEU A 59 6.14 3.77 7.20
CA LEU A 59 6.68 4.05 5.87
C LEU A 59 8.08 3.44 5.66
N PHE A 60 8.95 3.53 6.66
CA PHE A 60 10.28 2.93 6.61
C PHE A 60 10.20 1.40 6.47
N TYR A 61 9.49 0.72 7.38
CA TYR A 61 9.43 -0.74 7.37
C TYR A 61 8.79 -1.29 6.11
N ILE A 62 7.70 -0.69 5.62
CA ILE A 62 7.06 -1.12 4.38
C ILE A 62 7.93 -0.83 3.14
N SER A 63 8.68 0.28 3.13
CA SER A 63 9.62 0.56 2.04
C SER A 63 10.73 -0.50 2.01
N VAL A 64 11.25 -0.90 3.17
CA VAL A 64 12.23 -1.98 3.30
C VAL A 64 11.64 -3.31 2.80
N THR A 65 10.38 -3.65 3.12
CA THR A 65 9.77 -4.89 2.59
C THR A 65 9.69 -4.90 1.07
N TYR A 66 9.29 -3.78 0.45
CA TYR A 66 9.25 -3.71 -1.02
C TYR A 66 10.68 -3.71 -1.62
N ALA A 67 11.66 -3.09 -0.96
CA ALA A 67 13.06 -3.16 -1.40
C ALA A 67 13.59 -4.60 -1.42
N ILE A 68 13.23 -5.42 -0.42
CA ILE A 68 13.60 -6.85 -0.39
C ILE A 68 12.99 -7.60 -1.58
N VAL A 69 11.72 -7.34 -1.91
CA VAL A 69 11.06 -7.96 -3.07
C VAL A 69 11.73 -7.55 -4.38
N LEU A 70 12.05 -6.26 -4.54
CA LEU A 70 12.75 -5.75 -5.72
C LEU A 70 14.17 -6.33 -5.85
N TYR A 71 14.89 -6.51 -4.73
CA TYR A 71 16.18 -7.19 -4.74
C TYR A 71 16.06 -8.65 -5.20
N GLN A 72 14.99 -9.36 -4.80
CA GLN A 72 14.72 -10.72 -5.28
C GLN A 72 14.43 -10.74 -6.79
N PHE A 73 13.64 -9.79 -7.30
CA PHE A 73 13.38 -9.65 -8.75
C PHE A 73 14.64 -9.30 -9.55
N PHE A 74 15.52 -8.47 -8.99
CA PHE A 74 16.81 -8.18 -9.60
C PHE A 74 17.69 -9.43 -9.67
N LYS A 75 17.76 -10.20 -8.58
CA LYS A 75 18.55 -11.44 -8.52
C LYS A 75 18.00 -12.55 -9.44
N SER A 76 16.71 -12.55 -9.74
CA SER A 76 16.07 -13.51 -10.66
C SER A 76 16.02 -13.02 -12.11
N ASP A 77 16.73 -11.95 -12.46
CA ASP A 77 16.72 -11.30 -13.79
C ASP A 77 15.34 -10.80 -14.27
N GLN A 78 14.37 -10.70 -13.36
CA GLN A 78 13.03 -10.14 -13.62
C GLN A 78 13.02 -8.61 -13.58
N LEU A 79 14.03 -7.98 -12.98
CA LEU A 79 14.20 -6.53 -12.93
C LEU A 79 15.61 -6.15 -13.41
N LYS A 80 15.70 -5.20 -14.34
CA LYS A 80 16.97 -4.67 -14.86
C LYS A 80 17.07 -3.17 -14.61
N PHE A 81 18.13 -2.73 -13.93
CA PHE A 81 18.39 -1.31 -13.68
C PHE A 81 19.10 -0.64 -14.85
N ASN A 82 18.37 -0.41 -15.94
CA ASN A 82 18.76 0.51 -17.00
C ASN A 82 17.72 1.64 -17.02
N PHE A 83 18.12 2.91 -17.06
CA PHE A 83 17.19 4.05 -17.01
C PHE A 83 16.03 3.95 -18.02
N THR A 84 16.31 3.52 -19.25
CA THR A 84 15.29 3.35 -20.29
C THR A 84 14.32 2.21 -19.96
N LEU A 85 14.84 1.11 -19.41
CA LEU A 85 14.03 -0.02 -18.95
C LEU A 85 13.26 0.33 -17.69
N LEU A 86 13.83 1.11 -16.77
CA LEU A 86 13.22 1.45 -15.49
C LEU A 86 11.87 2.13 -15.68
N ARG A 87 11.75 3.03 -16.66
CA ARG A 87 10.45 3.64 -17.00
C ARG A 87 9.42 2.61 -17.48
N GLN A 88 9.86 1.60 -18.24
CA GLN A 88 8.98 0.51 -18.67
C GLN A 88 8.62 -0.41 -17.50
N GLU A 89 9.57 -0.70 -16.62
CA GLU A 89 9.37 -1.51 -15.41
C GLU A 89 8.44 -0.80 -14.42
N MET A 90 8.53 0.53 -14.25
CA MET A 90 7.58 1.32 -13.45
C MET A 90 6.14 1.10 -13.90
N LYS A 91 5.90 0.91 -15.22
CA LYS A 91 4.55 0.70 -15.78
C LYS A 91 4.02 -0.71 -15.60
N LYS A 92 4.89 -1.69 -15.34
CA LYS A 92 4.55 -3.12 -15.26
C LYS A 92 4.59 -3.67 -13.85
N LEU A 93 5.53 -3.20 -13.01
CA LEU A 93 5.80 -3.78 -11.71
C LEU A 93 5.13 -2.99 -10.60
N ASP A 94 3.99 -3.47 -10.12
CA ASP A 94 3.25 -2.90 -8.98
C ASP A 94 4.16 -2.69 -7.76
N ASN A 95 4.99 -3.68 -7.42
CA ASN A 95 5.92 -3.60 -6.29
C ASN A 95 6.89 -2.41 -6.40
N LEU A 96 7.32 -2.08 -7.63
CA LEU A 96 8.21 -0.95 -7.88
C LEU A 96 7.46 0.38 -7.73
N GLN A 97 6.19 0.44 -8.16
CA GLN A 97 5.32 1.60 -7.97
C GLN A 97 5.10 1.89 -6.47
N TYR A 98 4.77 0.85 -5.70
CA TYR A 98 4.63 0.95 -4.25
C TYR A 98 5.92 1.40 -3.58
N PHE A 99 7.05 0.78 -3.92
CA PHE A 99 8.35 1.16 -3.37
C PHE A 99 8.65 2.64 -3.61
N ALA A 100 8.54 3.10 -4.86
CA ALA A 100 8.85 4.49 -5.21
C ALA A 100 7.95 5.48 -4.45
N MET A 101 6.65 5.21 -4.40
CA MET A 101 5.69 6.06 -3.67
C MET A 101 5.99 6.10 -2.17
N LEU A 102 6.14 4.94 -1.53
CA LEU A 102 6.36 4.83 -0.09
C LEU A 102 7.72 5.41 0.33
N PHE A 103 8.75 5.21 -0.48
CA PHE A 103 10.08 5.74 -0.22
C PHE A 103 10.13 7.27 -0.32
N ILE A 104 9.51 7.85 -1.36
CA ILE A 104 9.42 9.32 -1.47
C ILE A 104 8.61 9.90 -0.31
N LEU A 105 7.48 9.29 0.05
CA LEU A 105 6.70 9.71 1.22
C LEU A 105 7.50 9.56 2.52
N PHE A 106 8.33 8.51 2.65
CA PHE A 106 9.22 8.35 3.80
C PHE A 106 10.22 9.51 3.92
N LEU A 107 10.88 9.88 2.82
CA LEU A 107 11.81 11.01 2.79
C LEU A 107 11.11 12.33 3.16
N LEU A 108 9.94 12.60 2.58
CA LEU A 108 9.18 13.81 2.87
C LEU A 108 8.64 13.84 4.29
N SER A 109 8.29 12.68 4.86
CA SER A 109 7.81 12.59 6.23
C SER A 109 8.85 13.02 7.27
N GLN A 110 10.16 13.00 6.95
CA GLN A 110 11.21 13.56 7.82
C GLN A 110 11.01 15.05 8.08
N PHE A 111 10.34 15.75 7.17
CA PHE A 111 10.00 17.17 7.28
C PHE A 111 8.55 17.42 7.73
N ASN A 112 7.98 16.47 8.48
CA ASN A 112 6.62 16.50 9.04
C ASN A 112 5.48 16.47 8.00
N ILE A 113 5.77 16.12 6.74
CA ILE A 113 4.77 16.02 5.67
C ILE A 113 4.07 14.65 5.75
N ILE A 114 2.75 14.65 5.78
CA ILE A 114 1.93 13.43 5.88
C ILE A 114 0.89 13.42 4.76
N ILE A 115 0.82 12.33 4.01
CA ILE A 115 -0.35 12.00 3.20
C ILE A 115 -1.18 11.00 4.00
N SER A 116 -2.22 11.51 4.67
CA SER A 116 -3.21 10.66 5.34
C SER A 116 -3.76 9.65 4.33
N GLY A 117 -4.13 8.43 4.72
CA GLY A 117 -4.70 7.46 3.76
C GLY A 117 -3.68 6.66 2.93
N SER A 118 -2.43 7.10 2.78
CA SER A 118 -1.47 6.43 1.87
C SER A 118 -1.04 5.02 2.32
N LEU A 119 -1.10 4.74 3.63
CA LEU A 119 -0.66 3.47 4.22
C LEU A 119 -1.74 2.37 4.25
N TYR A 120 -3.03 2.69 4.05
CA TYR A 120 -4.11 1.72 4.28
C TYR A 120 -4.00 0.49 3.37
N SER A 121 -3.77 0.69 2.06
CA SER A 121 -3.60 -0.41 1.12
C SER A 121 -2.35 -1.26 1.43
N PRO A 122 -1.14 -0.67 1.59
CA PRO A 122 0.04 -1.43 2.01
C PRO A 122 -0.10 -2.20 3.33
N VAL A 123 -0.84 -1.65 4.31
CA VAL A 123 -1.11 -2.32 5.58
C VAL A 123 -2.05 -3.50 5.39
N ILE A 124 -3.07 -3.38 4.54
CA ILE A 124 -3.93 -4.51 4.18
C ILE A 124 -3.11 -5.65 3.60
N PHE A 125 -2.24 -5.39 2.61
CA PHE A 125 -1.36 -6.43 2.07
C PHE A 125 -0.43 -7.01 3.13
N SER A 126 0.08 -6.16 4.04
CA SER A 126 0.93 -6.60 5.15
C SER A 126 0.25 -7.62 6.05
N ILE A 127 -1.06 -7.51 6.30
CA ILE A 127 -1.82 -8.48 7.11
C ILE A 127 -1.75 -9.88 6.47
N PHE A 128 -2.05 -9.98 5.18
CA PHE A 128 -2.03 -11.27 4.48
C PHE A 128 -0.62 -11.82 4.35
N HIS A 129 0.38 -10.98 4.06
CA HIS A 129 1.78 -11.38 4.02
C HIS A 129 2.28 -11.90 5.36
N PHE A 130 1.96 -11.22 6.45
CA PHE A 130 2.27 -11.64 7.81
C PHE A 130 1.62 -12.99 8.15
N LEU A 131 0.30 -13.10 7.95
CA LEU A 131 -0.45 -14.32 8.29
C LEU A 131 0.00 -15.53 7.46
N ASN A 132 0.23 -15.34 6.17
CA ASN A 132 0.67 -16.42 5.29
C ASN A 132 2.07 -16.90 5.64
N TYR A 133 3.02 -15.97 5.86
CA TYR A 133 4.36 -16.36 6.29
C TYR A 133 4.35 -17.05 7.65
N PHE A 134 3.59 -16.51 8.62
CA PHE A 134 3.49 -17.08 9.96
C PHE A 134 2.97 -18.52 9.91
N LYS A 135 1.87 -18.79 9.19
CA LYS A 135 1.26 -20.13 9.14
C LYS A 135 2.17 -21.16 8.46
N GLU A 136 2.93 -20.76 7.43
CA GLU A 136 3.74 -21.66 6.61
C GLU A 136 5.15 -21.87 7.18
N ASN A 137 5.76 -20.82 7.74
CA ASN A 137 7.19 -20.81 8.06
C ASN A 137 7.53 -20.78 9.55
N LEU A 138 6.59 -20.37 10.41
CA LEU A 138 6.83 -20.24 11.85
C LEU A 138 5.98 -21.21 12.66
N LEU A 139 4.65 -21.17 12.47
CA LEU A 139 3.68 -21.93 13.26
C LEU A 139 3.99 -23.43 13.39
N PRO A 140 4.39 -24.16 12.32
CA PRO A 140 4.69 -25.59 12.44
C PRO A 140 5.84 -25.88 13.42
N PHE A 141 6.79 -24.95 13.53
CA PHE A 141 8.05 -25.16 14.26
C PHE A 141 8.05 -24.61 15.68
N LEU A 142 7.02 -23.85 16.10
CA LEU A 142 6.94 -23.28 17.45
C LEU A 142 6.84 -24.40 18.50
N PRO A 143 7.81 -24.57 19.42
CA PRO A 143 7.85 -25.72 20.33
C PRO A 143 6.82 -25.64 21.46
N LEU A 144 6.38 -24.43 21.82
CA LEU A 144 5.48 -24.19 22.97
C LEU A 144 3.98 -24.39 22.65
N ILE A 145 3.63 -24.62 21.38
CA ILE A 145 2.23 -24.73 20.96
C ILE A 145 1.89 -26.22 20.74
N PRO A 146 0.91 -26.79 21.47
CA PRO A 146 0.45 -28.16 21.25
C PRO A 146 0.01 -28.40 19.81
N LEU A 147 0.23 -29.62 19.28
CA LEU A 147 -0.08 -29.96 17.88
C LEU A 147 -1.55 -29.65 17.50
N ASN A 148 -2.49 -29.97 18.38
CA ASN A 148 -3.91 -29.68 18.16
C ASN A 148 -4.18 -28.18 17.99
N LEU A 149 -3.52 -27.34 18.81
CA LEU A 149 -3.64 -25.90 18.71
C LEU A 149 -2.94 -25.36 17.45
N LYS A 150 -1.79 -25.91 17.05
CA LYS A 150 -1.14 -25.56 15.77
C LYS A 150 -2.07 -25.83 14.58
N ASN A 151 -2.70 -26.99 14.54
CA ASN A 151 -3.62 -27.36 13.46
C ASN A 151 -4.86 -26.45 13.46
N LEU A 152 -5.42 -26.14 14.64
CA LEU A 152 -6.55 -25.22 14.77
C LEU A 152 -6.19 -23.81 14.27
N LEU A 153 -5.04 -23.27 14.70
CA LEU A 153 -4.56 -21.96 14.27
C LEU A 153 -4.29 -21.93 12.76
N ASN A 154 -3.63 -22.96 12.22
CA ASN A 154 -3.35 -23.05 10.78
C ASN A 154 -4.66 -23.09 9.98
N SER A 155 -5.64 -23.90 10.39
CA SER A 155 -6.95 -23.98 9.77
C SER A 155 -7.68 -22.64 9.83
N LYS A 156 -7.74 -21.99 11.00
CA LYS A 156 -8.38 -20.66 11.16
C LYS A 156 -7.73 -19.59 10.28
N ILE A 157 -6.40 -19.53 10.22
CA ILE A 157 -5.69 -18.57 9.36
C ILE A 157 -5.95 -18.88 7.88
N THR A 158 -5.96 -20.16 7.50
CA THR A 158 -6.24 -20.57 6.12
C THR A 158 -7.66 -20.19 5.70
N VAL A 159 -8.67 -20.48 6.54
CA VAL A 159 -10.06 -20.07 6.32
C VAL A 159 -10.19 -18.54 6.23
N PHE A 160 -9.50 -17.80 7.10
CA PHE A 160 -9.48 -16.34 7.03
C PHE A 160 -8.93 -15.84 5.69
N ILE A 161 -7.75 -16.34 5.28
CA ILE A 161 -7.13 -15.93 4.01
C ILE A 161 -8.05 -16.27 2.84
N GLN A 162 -8.60 -17.49 2.79
CA GLN A 162 -9.47 -17.93 1.68
C GLN A 162 -10.75 -17.11 1.58
N ASN A 163 -11.41 -16.82 2.71
CA ASN A 163 -12.71 -16.14 2.71
C ASN A 163 -12.58 -14.62 2.55
N TYR A 164 -11.51 -14.01 3.06
CA TYR A 164 -11.41 -12.54 3.15
C TYR A 164 -10.38 -11.91 2.20
N ASN A 165 -9.47 -12.67 1.59
CA ASN A 165 -8.45 -12.09 0.71
C ASN A 165 -9.08 -11.25 -0.41
N GLY A 166 -10.05 -11.79 -1.15
CA GLY A 166 -10.73 -11.05 -2.23
C GLY A 166 -11.40 -9.76 -1.75
N PHE A 167 -12.08 -9.79 -0.60
CA PHE A 167 -12.73 -8.63 0.00
C PHE A 167 -11.72 -7.55 0.39
N PHE A 168 -10.64 -7.93 1.08
CA PHE A 168 -9.61 -6.98 1.50
C PHE A 168 -8.80 -6.41 0.33
N LEU A 169 -8.56 -7.19 -0.73
CA LEU A 169 -7.96 -6.67 -1.97
C LEU A 169 -8.82 -5.55 -2.58
N GLN A 170 -10.14 -5.72 -2.63
CA GLN A 170 -11.05 -4.66 -3.07
C GLN A 170 -11.03 -3.46 -2.11
N MET A 171 -11.01 -3.69 -0.79
CA MET A 171 -10.88 -2.60 0.19
C MET A 171 -9.59 -1.79 -0.01
N ALA A 172 -8.46 -2.46 -0.28
CA ALA A 172 -7.20 -1.79 -0.55
C ALA A 172 -7.30 -0.86 -1.77
N GLN A 173 -7.90 -1.34 -2.87
CA GLN A 173 -8.15 -0.53 -4.06
C GLN A 173 -9.13 0.63 -3.79
N VAL A 174 -10.16 0.42 -2.98
CA VAL A 174 -11.08 1.49 -2.57
C VAL A 174 -10.34 2.56 -1.77
N PHE A 175 -9.47 2.18 -0.84
CA PHE A 175 -8.64 3.14 -0.11
C PHE A 175 -7.66 3.90 -1.02
N GLU A 176 -7.07 3.23 -2.01
CA GLU A 176 -6.25 3.88 -3.04
C GLU A 176 -7.06 4.90 -3.86
N ILE A 177 -8.29 4.55 -4.28
CA ILE A 177 -9.20 5.45 -4.99
C ILE A 177 -9.56 6.66 -4.14
N ILE A 178 -10.00 6.44 -2.90
CA ILE A 178 -10.40 7.54 -1.99
C ILE A 178 -9.22 8.47 -1.72
N CYS A 179 -8.04 7.90 -1.45
CA CYS A 179 -6.84 8.69 -1.23
C CYS A 179 -6.42 9.44 -2.49
N GLY A 180 -6.44 8.78 -3.65
CA GLY A 180 -6.08 9.35 -4.95
C GLY A 180 -6.99 10.50 -5.36
N LEU A 181 -8.31 10.35 -5.17
CA LEU A 181 -9.29 11.40 -5.39
C LEU A 181 -9.11 12.56 -4.41
N ARG A 182 -8.95 12.30 -3.11
CA ARG A 182 -8.75 13.37 -2.12
C ARG A 182 -7.47 14.17 -2.40
N VAL A 183 -6.38 13.47 -2.70
CA VAL A 183 -5.09 14.11 -2.99
C VAL A 183 -5.14 14.86 -4.33
N GLY A 184 -5.62 14.20 -5.38
CA GLY A 184 -5.61 14.77 -6.74
C GLY A 184 -6.64 15.88 -6.97
N LEU A 185 -7.81 15.82 -6.33
CA LEU A 185 -8.87 16.81 -6.52
C LEU A 185 -8.82 17.97 -5.52
N PHE A 186 -8.29 17.75 -4.32
CA PHE A 186 -8.27 18.78 -3.28
C PHE A 186 -6.85 19.19 -2.91
N LEU A 187 -6.01 18.25 -2.45
CA LEU A 187 -4.68 18.61 -1.91
C LEU A 187 -3.79 19.29 -2.96
N VAL A 188 -3.66 18.69 -4.14
CA VAL A 188 -2.78 19.19 -5.20
C VAL A 188 -3.27 20.53 -5.76
N PRO A 189 -4.55 20.70 -6.18
CA PRO A 189 -5.04 22.00 -6.64
C PRO A 189 -4.97 23.09 -5.56
N PHE A 190 -5.27 22.77 -4.30
CA PHE A 190 -5.19 23.73 -3.20
C PHE A 190 -3.75 24.19 -2.93
N ASN A 191 -2.79 23.26 -2.85
CA ASN A 191 -1.37 23.62 -2.68
C ASN A 191 -0.83 24.39 -3.89
N PHE A 192 -1.23 24.02 -5.10
CA PHE A 192 -0.89 24.78 -6.30
C PHE A 192 -1.41 26.23 -6.23
N PHE A 193 -2.66 26.43 -5.82
CA PHE A 193 -3.22 27.76 -5.60
C PHE A 193 -2.46 28.54 -4.53
N LEU A 194 -2.10 27.91 -3.40
CA LEU A 194 -1.29 28.54 -2.37
C LEU A 194 0.09 28.96 -2.87
N LEU A 195 0.74 28.14 -3.72
CA LEU A 195 2.02 28.48 -4.34
C LEU A 195 1.89 29.71 -5.27
N LEU A 196 0.79 29.83 -6.01
CA LEU A 196 0.54 30.99 -6.88
C LEU A 196 0.27 32.29 -6.12
N VAL A 197 -0.38 32.20 -4.96
CA VAL A 197 -0.73 33.36 -4.13
C VAL A 197 0.44 33.81 -3.26
N ARG A 198 1.19 32.87 -2.66
CA ARG A 198 2.27 33.16 -1.69
C ARG A 198 3.63 33.45 -2.33
N ARG A 199 3.65 34.13 -3.49
CA ARG A 199 4.82 34.27 -4.40
C ARG A 199 6.18 34.57 -3.75
N ALA A 200 6.24 35.19 -2.57
CA ALA A 200 7.48 35.53 -1.86
C ALA A 200 7.80 34.65 -0.63
N ASN A 201 6.83 33.95 -0.03
CA ASN A 201 6.99 33.25 1.26
C ASN A 201 6.49 31.79 1.17
N VAL A 202 7.03 31.04 0.22
CA VAL A 202 6.73 29.62 0.06
C VAL A 202 7.54 28.82 1.08
N SER A 203 6.87 28.23 2.07
CA SER A 203 7.53 27.32 3.01
C SER A 203 7.83 25.98 2.35
N PHE A 204 8.90 25.33 2.82
CA PHE A 204 9.25 23.97 2.39
C PHE A 204 8.09 22.99 2.59
N GLU A 205 7.27 23.19 3.63
CA GLU A 205 6.08 22.38 3.90
C GLU A 205 5.08 22.38 2.72
N VAL A 206 4.84 23.53 2.09
CA VAL A 206 3.91 23.62 0.94
C VAL A 206 4.51 22.91 -0.28
N VAL A 207 5.79 23.13 -0.57
CA VAL A 207 6.48 22.47 -1.71
C VAL A 207 6.53 20.97 -1.50
N GLY A 208 6.91 20.52 -0.30
CA GLY A 208 7.00 19.11 0.02
C GLY A 208 5.64 18.42 0.07
N THR A 209 4.59 19.09 0.55
CA THR A 209 3.21 18.57 0.48
C THR A 209 2.72 18.46 -0.96
N MET A 210 3.06 19.43 -1.80
CA MET A 210 2.77 19.38 -3.24
C MET A 210 3.50 18.20 -3.90
N LEU A 211 4.80 18.02 -3.61
CA LEU A 211 5.58 16.90 -4.13
C LEU A 211 5.01 15.55 -3.69
N ALA A 212 4.69 15.39 -2.39
CA ALA A 212 4.05 14.19 -1.86
C ALA A 212 2.70 13.91 -2.55
N GLY A 213 1.91 14.96 -2.79
CA GLY A 213 0.64 14.87 -3.50
C GLY A 213 0.80 14.41 -4.95
N LEU A 214 1.73 15.02 -5.69
CA LEU A 214 2.05 14.64 -7.07
C LEU A 214 2.55 13.21 -7.18
N THR A 215 3.43 12.77 -6.25
CA THR A 215 3.89 11.39 -6.19
C THR A 215 2.73 10.41 -5.99
N TYR A 216 1.80 10.71 -5.08
CA TYR A 216 0.66 9.82 -4.86
C TYR A 216 -0.31 9.79 -6.05
N VAL A 217 -0.55 10.94 -6.70
CA VAL A 217 -1.39 11.00 -7.91
C VAL A 217 -0.76 10.20 -9.06
N TRP A 218 0.56 10.28 -9.23
CA TRP A 218 1.27 9.49 -10.23
C TRP A 218 1.20 7.99 -9.95
N PHE A 219 1.42 7.58 -8.69
CA PHE A 219 1.19 6.20 -8.24
C PHE A 219 -0.25 5.73 -8.53
N PHE A 220 -1.25 6.54 -8.15
CA PHE A 220 -2.65 6.22 -8.39
C PHE A 220 -2.95 6.06 -9.89
N LYS A 221 -2.35 6.91 -10.74
CA LYS A 221 -2.48 6.78 -12.19
C LYS A 221 -1.94 5.45 -12.71
N LEU A 222 -0.75 5.06 -12.27
CA LEU A 222 -0.16 3.77 -12.65
C LEU A 222 -1.06 2.59 -12.25
N ARG A 223 -1.56 2.60 -11.00
CA ARG A 223 -2.50 1.59 -10.49
C ARG A 223 -3.79 1.51 -11.30
N TYR A 224 -4.36 2.66 -11.66
CA TYR A 224 -5.58 2.74 -12.48
C TYR A 224 -5.37 2.17 -13.89
N LEU A 225 -4.20 2.43 -14.51
CA LEU A 225 -3.87 1.91 -15.84
C LEU A 225 -3.61 0.39 -15.81
N GLN A 226 -2.99 -0.10 -14.73
CA GLN A 226 -2.60 -1.50 -14.63
C GLN A 226 -3.74 -2.42 -14.16
N SER A 227 -4.56 -1.99 -13.18
CA SER A 227 -5.55 -2.85 -12.56
C SER A 227 -6.95 -2.70 -13.18
N GLU A 228 -7.43 -3.74 -13.87
CA GLU A 228 -8.81 -3.76 -14.38
C GLU A 228 -9.83 -3.66 -13.25
N SER A 229 -9.61 -4.38 -12.16
CA SER A 229 -10.48 -4.35 -10.98
C SER A 229 -10.59 -2.93 -10.38
N MET A 230 -9.50 -2.17 -10.29
CA MET A 230 -9.55 -0.76 -9.86
C MET A 230 -10.43 0.07 -10.80
N ARG A 231 -10.31 -0.09 -12.12
CA ARG A 231 -11.16 0.62 -13.10
C ARG A 231 -12.63 0.26 -12.97
N GLN A 232 -12.94 -1.02 -12.76
CA GLN A 232 -14.30 -1.49 -12.57
C GLN A 232 -14.92 -0.89 -11.29
N ILE A 233 -14.21 -0.94 -10.15
CA ILE A 233 -14.64 -0.32 -8.89
C ILE A 233 -14.88 1.17 -9.10
N PHE A 234 -13.90 1.88 -9.69
CA PHE A 234 -14.02 3.30 -9.98
C PHE A 234 -15.25 3.62 -10.84
N LYS A 235 -15.45 2.87 -11.92
CA LYS A 235 -16.62 3.02 -12.81
C LYS A 235 -17.93 2.79 -12.06
N GLN A 236 -18.01 1.80 -11.17
CA GLN A 236 -19.22 1.55 -10.37
C GLN A 236 -19.55 2.75 -9.45
N TYR A 237 -18.54 3.35 -8.82
CA TYR A 237 -18.76 4.56 -8.00
C TYR A 237 -19.21 5.75 -8.85
N VAL A 238 -18.60 5.97 -10.02
CA VAL A 238 -19.01 7.03 -10.94
C VAL A 238 -20.46 6.81 -11.41
N LEU A 239 -20.84 5.58 -11.78
CA LEU A 239 -22.21 5.26 -12.19
C LEU A 239 -23.23 5.50 -11.06
N ARG A 240 -22.89 5.18 -9.81
CA ARG A 240 -23.75 5.48 -8.65
C ARG A 240 -23.93 6.99 -8.47
N LEU A 241 -22.86 7.77 -8.63
CA LEU A 241 -22.93 9.24 -8.59
C LEU A 241 -23.74 9.80 -9.78
N ASP A 242 -23.58 9.24 -10.98
CA ASP A 242 -24.35 9.63 -12.17
C ASP A 242 -25.85 9.40 -11.96
N ALA A 243 -26.22 8.25 -11.41
CA ALA A 243 -27.60 7.92 -11.07
C ALA A 243 -28.15 8.84 -9.97
N TYR A 244 -27.35 9.15 -8.95
CA TYR A 244 -27.74 10.07 -7.88
C TYR A 244 -27.99 11.49 -8.41
N VAL A 245 -27.06 12.04 -9.20
CA VAL A 245 -27.19 13.39 -9.79
C VAL A 245 -28.41 13.45 -10.70
N SER A 246 -28.61 12.45 -11.54
CA SER A 246 -29.72 12.45 -12.50
C SER A 246 -31.09 12.24 -11.86
N ARG A 247 -31.17 11.47 -10.76
CA ARG A 247 -32.43 11.14 -10.09
C ARG A 247 -32.83 12.18 -9.04
N THR A 248 -31.86 12.78 -8.35
CA THR A 248 -32.12 13.57 -7.14
C THR A 248 -31.90 15.07 -7.34
N LEU A 249 -31.03 15.49 -8.26
CA LEU A 249 -30.71 16.90 -8.47
C LEU A 249 -31.45 17.49 -9.69
N PRO A 250 -31.64 18.81 -9.74
CA PRO A 250 -32.23 19.48 -10.91
C PRO A 250 -31.48 19.17 -12.22
N PRO A 251 -32.15 19.17 -13.38
CA PRO A 251 -31.55 18.77 -14.67
C PRO A 251 -30.27 19.54 -15.06
N TYR A 252 -30.14 20.80 -14.64
CA TYR A 252 -28.94 21.60 -14.91
C TYR A 252 -27.69 21.04 -14.18
N CYS A 253 -27.86 20.39 -13.03
CA CYS A 253 -26.78 19.78 -12.27
C CYS A 253 -26.11 18.65 -13.04
N SER A 254 -26.88 17.87 -13.82
CA SER A 254 -26.32 16.82 -14.68
C SER A 254 -25.35 17.38 -15.73
N ARG A 255 -25.64 18.57 -16.28
CA ARG A 255 -24.73 19.26 -17.22
C ARG A 255 -23.44 19.69 -16.53
N LEU A 256 -23.54 20.32 -15.36
CA LEU A 256 -22.38 20.75 -14.57
C LEU A 256 -21.52 19.56 -14.13
N TRP A 257 -22.15 18.48 -13.67
CA TRP A 257 -21.50 17.25 -13.27
C TRP A 257 -20.74 16.59 -14.43
N ASN A 258 -21.35 16.49 -15.61
CA ASN A 258 -20.67 15.96 -16.79
C ASN A 258 -19.49 16.85 -17.23
N GLY A 259 -19.63 18.18 -17.16
CA GLY A 259 -18.55 19.13 -17.41
C GLY A 259 -17.37 18.93 -16.44
N TYR A 260 -17.67 18.81 -15.15
CA TYR A 260 -16.66 18.56 -14.11
C TYR A 260 -15.95 17.21 -14.31
N LYS A 261 -16.70 16.12 -14.55
CA LYS A 261 -16.13 14.80 -14.85
C LYS A 261 -15.18 14.86 -16.04
N ASN A 262 -15.61 15.50 -17.14
CA ASN A 262 -14.79 15.63 -18.34
C ASN A 262 -13.49 16.41 -18.05
N PHE A 263 -13.58 17.52 -17.33
CA PHE A 263 -12.40 18.29 -16.91
C PHE A 263 -11.41 17.43 -16.10
N VAL A 264 -11.90 16.75 -15.06
CA VAL A 264 -11.08 15.87 -14.20
C VAL A 264 -10.43 14.76 -15.03
N MET A 265 -11.20 14.10 -15.90
CA MET A 265 -10.67 13.05 -16.79
C MET A 265 -9.59 13.61 -17.72
N THR A 266 -9.81 14.74 -18.37
CA THR A 266 -8.82 15.36 -19.26
C THR A 266 -7.53 15.70 -18.50
N VAL A 267 -7.62 16.28 -17.31
CA VAL A 267 -6.45 16.59 -16.47
C VAL A 267 -5.72 15.30 -16.08
N PHE A 268 -6.44 14.29 -15.61
CA PHE A 268 -5.87 13.00 -15.22
C PHE A 268 -5.14 12.32 -16.39
N TRP A 269 -5.70 12.33 -17.60
CA TRP A 269 -5.07 11.74 -18.79
C TRP A 269 -3.83 12.50 -19.25
N LYS A 270 -3.73 13.82 -19.01
CA LYS A 270 -2.54 14.63 -19.33
C LYS A 270 -1.32 14.36 -18.46
N ILE A 271 -1.47 13.73 -17.28
CA ILE A 271 -0.34 13.42 -16.38
C ILE A 271 0.59 12.38 -17.05
N PRO A 272 1.88 12.65 -17.27
CA PRO A 272 2.75 11.69 -17.95
C PRO A 272 3.06 10.46 -17.09
N VAL A 273 3.22 9.31 -17.75
CA VAL A 273 3.71 8.04 -17.18
C VAL A 273 4.84 7.49 -18.04
#